data_AF-A0A930FDY8-F1
#
_entry.id   AF-A0A930FDY8-F1
#
_cell.length_a   1.000
_cell.length_b   1.000
_cell.length_c   1.000
_cell.angle_alpha   90.00
_cell.angle_beta   90.00
_cell.angle_gamma   90.00
#
_symmetry.space_group_name_H-M   'P 1'
#
loop_
_entity.id
_entity.type
_entity.pdbx_description
1 polymer ?
#
loop_
_entity_poly.entity_id
_entity_poly.type
_entity_poly.pdbx_seq_one_letter_code
_entity_poly.pdbx_strand_id
1 'polypeptide(L)'
;LTAHQKFTDTTNAYRAYSRKYLTDIRVQPLRDIFMTYELLAYLSVRATQIGMKACEIPVTRAYPKTGKTPTKISFFKGNSELLRILFKNMQGAYNPL
;
A
#
# COMPACT_ATOMS: atom_id res chain seq x y z
N LEU A 1 4.77 -2.20 11.57
CA LEU A 1 5.87 -1.32 12.00
C LEU A 1 5.60 0.12 11.58
N THR A 2 5.70 0.44 10.28
CA THR A 2 5.57 1.82 9.76
C THR A 2 4.19 2.44 9.89
N ALA A 3 3.12 1.64 9.88
CA ALA A 3 1.75 2.13 9.94
C ALA A 3 1.29 2.57 11.33
N HIS A 4 2.04 2.30 12.41
CA HIS A 4 1.60 2.55 13.79
C HIS A 4 0.24 1.90 14.17
N GLN A 5 -0.24 0.97 13.34
CA GLN A 5 -1.46 0.19 13.50
C GLN A 5 -1.20 -1.20 12.92
N LYS A 6 -1.80 -2.23 13.54
CA LYS A 6 -1.72 -3.60 13.05
C LYS A 6 -2.77 -3.82 11.96
N PHE A 7 -2.32 -4.30 10.81
CA PHE A 7 -3.15 -4.79 9.71
C PHE A 7 -2.84 -6.29 9.52
N THR A 8 -3.86 -7.10 9.22
CA THR A 8 -3.70 -8.54 9.04
C THR A 8 -3.50 -8.92 7.57
N ASP A 9 -4.03 -8.13 6.63
CA ASP A 9 -3.76 -8.30 5.19
C ASP A 9 -3.38 -6.97 4.53
N THR A 10 -2.07 -6.72 4.45
CA THR A 10 -1.52 -5.54 3.79
C THR A 10 -1.28 -5.72 2.30
N THR A 11 -1.47 -6.93 1.79
CA THR A 11 -1.18 -7.29 0.38
C THR A 11 -2.39 -7.17 -0.52
N ASN A 12 -3.58 -7.00 0.07
CA ASN A 12 -4.79 -6.74 -0.68
C ASN A 12 -4.81 -5.30 -1.22
N ALA A 13 -5.21 -5.15 -2.49
CA ALA A 13 -5.36 -3.86 -3.16
C ALA A 13 -6.80 -3.33 -3.11
N TYR A 14 -7.77 -4.13 -2.63
CA TYR A 14 -9.16 -3.70 -2.48
C TYR A 14 -9.29 -2.74 -1.30
N ARG A 15 -9.35 -1.43 -1.60
CA ARG A 15 -9.22 -0.36 -0.61
C ARG A 15 -10.12 0.81 -0.96
N ALA A 16 -10.61 1.49 0.08
CA ALA A 16 -11.33 2.75 -0.05
C ALA A 16 -10.58 3.85 0.71
N TYR A 17 -10.55 5.04 0.13
CA TYR A 17 -9.92 6.20 0.73
C TYR A 17 -10.91 7.35 0.75
N SER A 18 -11.00 8.05 1.88
CA SER A 18 -11.84 9.25 1.95
C SER A 18 -11.25 10.38 1.11
N ARG A 19 -12.10 11.24 0.55
CA ARG A 19 -11.66 12.46 -0.14
C ARG A 19 -10.73 13.28 0.75
N LYS A 20 -11.11 13.45 2.02
CA LYS A 20 -10.32 14.19 3.02
C LYS A 20 -8.88 13.68 3.12
N TYR A 21 -8.68 12.37 3.08
CA TYR A 21 -7.34 11.78 3.13
C TYR A 21 -6.56 12.03 1.84
N LEU A 22 -7.18 11.80 0.67
CA LEU A 22 -6.51 11.96 -0.62
C LEU A 22 -6.13 13.41 -0.95
N THR A 23 -6.88 14.38 -0.40
CA THR A 23 -6.61 15.82 -0.60
C THR A 23 -5.85 16.47 0.56
N ASP A 24 -5.42 15.72 1.59
CA ASP A 24 -4.65 16.27 2.71
C ASP A 24 -3.23 16.63 2.24
N ILE A 25 -2.77 17.83 2.60
CA ILE A 25 -1.45 18.36 2.24
C ILE A 25 -0.30 17.48 2.75
N ARG A 26 -0.53 16.69 3.79
CA ARG A 26 0.46 15.75 4.33
C ARG A 26 0.51 14.43 3.56
N VAL A 27 -0.34 14.24 2.54
CA VAL A 27 -0.45 12.97 1.77
C VAL A 27 0.01 13.16 0.32
N GLN A 28 -0.56 14.13 -0.41
CA GLN A 28 -0.17 14.45 -1.79
C GLN A 28 0.07 13.21 -2.69
N PRO A 29 -0.94 12.37 -2.97
CA PRO A 29 -0.76 11.10 -3.68
C PRO A 29 -0.52 11.26 -5.19
N LEU A 30 -0.82 12.43 -5.76
CA LEU A 30 -0.73 12.71 -7.20
C LEU A 30 0.62 13.29 -7.61
N ARG A 31 1.71 12.84 -6.97
CA ARG A 31 3.08 13.24 -7.30
C ARG A 31 3.71 12.25 -8.28
N ASP A 32 4.59 12.74 -9.13
CA ASP A 32 5.24 11.97 -10.21
C ASP A 32 6.31 10.98 -9.72
N ILE A 33 6.33 10.65 -8.43
CA ILE A 33 7.24 9.69 -7.80
C ILE A 33 6.62 8.30 -7.63
N PHE A 34 5.32 8.17 -7.93
CA PHE A 34 4.51 6.98 -7.70
C PHE A 34 4.18 6.27 -9.02
N MET A 35 5.12 5.48 -9.53
CA MET A 35 5.01 4.87 -10.87
C MET A 35 4.66 3.37 -10.84
N THR A 36 4.86 2.70 -9.70
CA THR A 36 4.60 1.27 -9.51
C THR A 36 3.85 1.02 -8.19
N TYR A 37 4.30 0.07 -7.37
CA TYR A 37 3.68 -0.28 -6.08
C TYR A 37 3.96 0.74 -4.96
N GLU A 38 4.72 1.80 -5.22
CA GLU A 38 5.03 2.84 -4.24
C GLU A 38 3.76 3.47 -3.67
N LEU A 39 2.79 3.81 -4.52
CA LEU A 39 1.55 4.46 -4.07
C LEU A 39 0.78 3.58 -3.10
N LEU A 40 0.71 2.28 -3.40
CA LEU A 40 0.01 1.31 -2.57
C LEU A 40 0.69 1.19 -1.20
N ALA A 41 2.01 1.03 -1.17
CA ALA A 41 2.77 0.95 0.08
C ALA A 41 2.66 2.24 0.91
N TYR A 42 2.70 3.40 0.25
CA TYR A 42 2.59 4.71 0.86
C TYR A 42 1.21 4.95 1.48
N LEU A 43 0.14 4.80 0.70
CA LEU A 43 -1.22 5.06 1.16
C LEU A 43 -1.68 4.08 2.25
N SER A 44 -1.08 2.88 2.33
CA SER A 44 -1.34 1.89 3.37
C SER A 44 -1.02 2.40 4.78
N VAL A 45 0.03 3.22 4.89
CA VAL A 45 0.63 3.57 6.19
C VAL A 45 0.45 5.04 6.51
N ARG A 46 0.32 5.90 5.49
CA ARG A 46 0.37 7.34 5.68
C ARG A 46 -0.79 7.86 6.52
N ALA A 47 -2.00 7.33 6.36
CA ALA A 47 -3.18 7.79 7.10
C ALA A 47 -2.97 7.72 8.61
N THR A 48 -2.55 6.56 9.10
CA THR A 48 -2.34 6.31 10.53
C THR A 48 -1.09 7.01 11.06
N GLN A 49 -0.04 7.18 10.23
CA GLN A 49 1.13 7.99 10.58
C GLN A 49 0.78 9.46 10.86
N ILE A 50 -0.20 10.03 10.16
CA ILE A 50 -0.64 11.43 10.34
C ILE A 50 -1.82 11.58 11.32
N GLY A 51 -2.13 10.52 12.08
CA GLY A 51 -3.17 10.50 13.11
C GLY A 51 -4.61 10.37 12.58
N MET A 52 -4.80 9.99 11.31
CA MET A 52 -6.13 9.67 10.80
C MET A 52 -6.56 8.25 11.18
N LYS A 53 -7.88 8.04 11.19
CA LYS A 53 -8.47 6.72 11.46
C LYS A 53 -8.36 5.82 10.23
N ALA A 54 -8.00 4.56 10.45
CA ALA A 54 -8.08 3.48 9.47
C ALA A 54 -8.74 2.26 10.08
N CYS A 55 -9.47 1.48 9.28
CA CYS A 55 -10.01 0.19 9.66
C CYS A 55 -9.69 -0.85 8.59
N GLU A 56 -9.70 -2.11 9.00
CA GLU A 56 -9.56 -3.25 8.09
C GLU A 56 -10.94 -3.88 7.89
N ILE A 57 -11.28 -4.18 6.64
CA ILE A 57 -12.52 -4.86 6.27
C ILE A 57 -12.16 -6.30 5.87
N PRO A 58 -12.76 -7.32 6.50
CA PRO A 58 -12.46 -8.71 6.16
C PRO A 58 -12.90 -9.01 4.73
N VAL A 59 -12.06 -9.73 4.00
CA VAL A 59 -12.25 -10.06 2.59
C VAL A 59 -11.83 -11.50 2.33
N THR A 60 -12.54 -12.15 1.42
CA THR A 60 -12.20 -13.50 0.97
C THR A 60 -11.64 -13.44 -0.44
N ARG A 61 -10.44 -13.98 -0.63
CA ARG A 61 -9.88 -14.18 -1.96
C ARG A 61 -10.25 -15.58 -2.47
N ALA A 62 -11.12 -15.65 -3.47
CA ALA A 62 -11.51 -16.90 -4.10
C ALA A 62 -10.84 -17.05 -5.46
N TYR A 63 -10.22 -18.20 -5.70
CA TYR A 63 -9.67 -18.59 -7.00
C TYR A 63 -10.45 -19.80 -7.55
N PRO A 64 -10.48 -19.99 -8.87
CA PRO A 64 -11.06 -21.21 -9.46
C PRO A 64 -10.40 -22.47 -8.91
N LYS A 65 -11.19 -23.55 -8.74
CA LYS A 65 -10.70 -24.84 -8.23
C LYS A 65 -9.71 -25.53 -9.18
N THR A 66 -9.71 -25.15 -10.45
CA THR A 66 -8.90 -25.73 -11.50
C THR A 66 -8.20 -24.63 -12.30
N GLY A 67 -6.98 -24.91 -12.76
CA GLY A 67 -6.13 -23.97 -13.51
C GLY A 67 -4.99 -23.37 -12.68
N LYS A 68 -4.15 -22.57 -13.32
CA LYS A 68 -3.03 -21.88 -12.65
C LYS A 68 -3.56 -20.70 -11.86
N THR A 69 -3.15 -20.59 -10.58
CA THR A 69 -3.41 -19.38 -9.79
C THR A 69 -2.81 -18.18 -10.51
N PRO A 70 -3.62 -17.18 -10.88
CA PRO A 70 -3.11 -16.02 -11.59
C PRO A 70 -2.23 -15.21 -10.63
N THR A 71 -0.93 -15.15 -10.92
CA THR A 71 0.01 -14.27 -10.23
C THR A 71 0.45 -13.18 -11.19
N LYS A 72 0.38 -11.92 -10.73
CA LYS A 72 0.85 -10.75 -11.49
C LYS A 72 2.35 -10.46 -11.27
N ILE A 73 3.04 -11.27 -10.45
CA ILE A 73 4.42 -11.00 -10.00
C ILE A 73 5.34 -12.08 -10.55
N SER A 74 6.35 -11.67 -11.33
CA SER A 74 7.49 -12.52 -11.72
C SER A 74 8.35 -12.82 -10.49
N PHE A 75 8.56 -14.12 -10.21
CA PHE A 75 8.98 -14.67 -8.91
C PHE A 75 10.21 -14.03 -8.24
N PHE A 76 11.19 -13.51 -8.99
CA PHE A 76 12.43 -12.99 -8.38
C PHE A 76 12.57 -11.47 -8.49
N LYS A 77 12.51 -10.91 -9.71
CA LYS A 77 12.72 -9.47 -9.93
C LYS A 77 11.59 -8.58 -9.37
N GLY A 78 10.35 -9.08 -9.36
CA GLY A 78 9.21 -8.32 -8.84
C GLY A 78 9.24 -8.18 -7.31
N ASN A 79 9.69 -9.23 -6.61
CA ASN A 79 9.76 -9.24 -5.15
C ASN A 79 10.88 -8.34 -4.61
N SER A 80 12.03 -8.28 -5.29
CA SER A 80 13.13 -7.40 -4.89
C SER A 80 12.76 -5.92 -5.00
N GLU A 81 12.06 -5.53 -6.08
CA GLU A 81 11.56 -4.16 -6.24
C GLU A 81 10.54 -3.80 -5.16
N LEU A 82 9.62 -4.72 -4.83
CA LEU A 82 8.66 -4.49 -3.76
C LEU A 82 9.34 -4.28 -2.41
N LEU A 83 10.35 -5.09 -2.07
CA LEU A 83 11.14 -4.90 -0.84
C LEU A 83 11.82 -3.53 -0.82
N ARG A 84 12.45 -3.12 -1.93
CA ARG A 84 13.07 -1.78 -2.06
C ARG A 84 12.05 -0.66 -1.79
N ILE A 85 10.84 -0.79 -2.34
CA ILE A 85 9.75 0.15 -2.11
C ILE A 85 9.37 0.20 -0.62
N LEU A 86 9.25 -0.96 0.04
CA LEU A 86 8.91 -1.04 1.46
C LEU A 86 9.98 -0.39 2.35
N PHE A 87 11.27 -0.61 2.05
CA PHE A 87 12.36 0.06 2.77
C PHE A 87 12.35 1.57 2.57
N LYS A 88 12.17 2.06 1.33
CA LYS A 88 12.01 3.49 1.04
C LYS A 88 10.82 4.10 1.79
N ASN A 89 9.70 3.38 1.83
CA ASN A 89 8.52 3.81 2.58
C ASN A 89 8.79 3.88 4.08
N MET A 90 9.52 2.92 4.63
CA MET A 90 9.95 2.92 6.03
C MET A 90 10.89 4.09 6.36
N GLN A 91 11.76 4.48 5.45
CA GLN A 91 12.64 5.64 5.57
C GLN A 91 11.92 6.98 5.36
N GLY A 92 10.62 6.97 5.02
CA GLY A 92 9.86 8.18 4.77
C GLY A 92 10.18 8.87 3.43
N ALA A 93 10.83 8.18 2.49
CA ALA A 93 11.25 8.75 1.20
C ALA A 93 10.07 9.25 0.34
N TYR A 94 8.85 8.81 0.63
CA TYR A 94 7.63 9.24 -0.05
C TYR A 94 6.85 10.29 0.74
N ASN A 95 7.32 10.75 1.90
CA ASN A 95 6.64 11.83 2.62
C ASN A 95 6.73 13.14 1.81
N PRO A 96 5.67 13.96 1.80
CA PRO A 96 5.79 15.30 1.24
C PRO A 96 6.79 16.13 2.05
N LEU A 97 7.43 17.08 1.38
CA LEU A 97 8.28 18.10 2.00
C LEU A 97 7.46 19.03 2.90
#